data_AF-A0A8T4L6B2-F1
#
_entry.id   AF-A0A8T4L6B2-F1
#
_cell.length_a   1.000
_cell.length_b   1.000
_cell.length_c   1.000
_cell.angle_alpha   90.00
_cell.angle_beta   90.00
_cell.angle_gamma   90.00
#
_symmetry.space_group_name_H-M   'P 1'
#
loop_
_entity.id
_entity.type
_entity.pdbx_description
1 polymer ?
#
loop_
_entity_poly.entity_id
_entity_poly.type
_entity_poly.pdbx_seq_one_letter_code
_entity_poly.pdbx_strand_id
1 'polypeptide(L)'
;MGTVMQGAVNATKCVSLRRNEPVLILAEKANIRVGDALRRACEKKTKRIDFFVMEQFGKRPLRFLPEELREAAKRCKVAFSTVGSSRKGKLNERFTVRKPLTDLLMKHNVRFAAMVGVDEECMKQGMCVDYKKIQLACKALYSVVKNAKQITVSSPHGTALVVDFSPN
;
A
#
# COMPACT_ATOMS: atom_id res chain seq x y z
N MET A 1 0.77 17.49 -14.97
CA MET A 1 0.94 16.77 -13.68
C MET A 1 -0.44 16.45 -13.13
N GLY A 2 -0.65 15.27 -12.53
CA GLY A 2 -1.97 14.84 -12.05
C GLY A 2 -2.37 15.51 -10.72
N THR A 3 -3.48 15.05 -10.12
CA THR A 3 -3.98 15.55 -8.82
C THR A 3 -3.99 14.42 -7.78
N VAL A 4 -3.94 14.76 -6.49
CA VAL A 4 -4.05 13.76 -5.40
C VAL A 4 -5.36 12.99 -5.51
N MET A 5 -6.46 13.67 -5.84
CA MET A 5 -7.76 13.04 -6.04
C MET A 5 -7.77 12.05 -7.21
N GLN A 6 -7.12 12.38 -8.33
CA GLN A 6 -7.00 11.46 -9.46
C GLN A 6 -6.19 10.21 -9.07
N GLY A 7 -5.07 10.40 -8.38
CA GLY A 7 -4.26 9.31 -7.84
C GLY A 7 -5.06 8.41 -6.89
N ALA A 8 -5.89 9.00 -6.02
CA ALA A 8 -6.74 8.26 -5.09
C ALA A 8 -7.81 7.44 -5.81
N VAL A 9 -8.46 8.02 -6.84
CA VAL A 9 -9.41 7.29 -7.69
C VAL A 9 -8.72 6.11 -8.37
N ASN A 10 -7.51 6.29 -8.89
CA ASN A 10 -6.73 5.20 -9.48
C ASN A 10 -6.34 4.12 -8.45
N ALA A 11 -6.00 4.50 -7.22
CA ALA A 11 -5.74 3.56 -6.13
C ALA A 11 -6.95 2.63 -5.89
N THR A 12 -8.17 3.17 -5.90
CA THR A 12 -9.40 2.36 -5.77
C THR A 12 -9.59 1.35 -6.90
N LYS A 13 -9.09 1.65 -8.10
CA LYS A 13 -9.12 0.73 -9.25
C LYS A 13 -8.08 -0.38 -9.08
N CYS A 14 -6.90 -0.05 -8.58
CA CYS A 14 -5.81 -1.03 -8.38
C CYS A 14 -6.20 -2.14 -7.39
N VAL A 15 -6.92 -1.80 -6.32
CA VAL A 15 -7.48 -2.79 -5.38
C VAL A 15 -8.84 -3.33 -5.82
N SER A 16 -9.30 -2.97 -7.03
CA SER A 16 -10.58 -3.41 -7.62
C SER A 16 -11.80 -3.14 -6.74
N LEU A 17 -11.85 -2.01 -6.01
CA LEU A 17 -12.96 -1.69 -5.10
C LEU A 17 -14.31 -1.73 -5.83
N ARG A 18 -15.25 -2.54 -5.31
CA ARG A 18 -16.61 -2.71 -5.84
C ARG A 18 -17.61 -1.88 -5.04
N ARG A 19 -18.86 -1.81 -5.52
CA ARG A 19 -19.94 -1.07 -4.84
C ARG A 19 -20.26 -1.73 -3.50
N ASN A 20 -20.52 -0.92 -2.49
CA ASN A 20 -20.96 -1.33 -1.15
C ASN A 20 -20.02 -2.30 -0.39
N GLU A 21 -18.76 -2.40 -0.79
CA GLU A 21 -17.77 -3.16 -0.05
C GLU A 21 -17.31 -2.39 1.20
N PRO A 22 -17.08 -3.06 2.34
CA PRO A 22 -16.52 -2.43 3.51
C PRO A 22 -15.03 -2.12 3.30
N VAL A 23 -14.63 -0.88 3.57
CA VAL A 23 -13.28 -0.37 3.35
C VAL A 23 -12.66 0.04 4.67
N LEU A 24 -11.41 -0.34 4.90
CA LEU A 24 -10.57 0.19 5.96
C LEU A 24 -9.54 1.14 5.36
N ILE A 25 -9.38 2.33 5.95
CA ILE A 25 -8.33 3.27 5.59
C ILE A 25 -7.59 3.66 6.87
N LEU A 26 -6.28 3.42 6.89
CA LEU A 26 -5.40 3.87 7.97
C LEU A 26 -4.41 4.90 7.44
N ALA A 27 -4.48 6.11 7.99
CA ALA A 27 -3.60 7.23 7.66
C ALA A 27 -2.77 7.69 8.88
N GLU A 28 -1.87 8.64 8.66
CA GLU A 28 -1.18 9.38 9.72
C GLU A 28 -1.31 10.89 9.48
N LYS A 29 -1.18 11.70 10.52
CA LYS A 29 -1.31 13.17 10.41
C LYS A 29 -0.40 13.76 9.33
N ALA A 30 0.81 13.24 9.20
CA ALA A 30 1.80 13.72 8.23
C ALA A 30 1.35 13.61 6.77
N ASN A 31 0.44 12.67 6.44
CA ASN A 31 -0.08 12.48 5.09
C ASN A 31 -1.61 12.41 5.03
N ILE A 32 -2.27 13.09 5.96
CA ILE A 32 -3.73 13.07 6.10
C ILE A 32 -4.46 13.45 4.82
N ARG A 33 -3.91 14.37 4.02
CA ARG A 33 -4.47 14.77 2.72
C ARG A 33 -4.59 13.61 1.72
N VAL A 34 -3.63 12.68 1.74
CA VAL A 34 -3.70 11.46 0.92
C VAL A 34 -4.78 10.53 1.46
N GLY A 35 -4.84 10.34 2.78
CA GLY A 35 -5.89 9.57 3.45
C GLY A 35 -7.30 10.09 3.14
N ASP A 36 -7.51 11.40 3.25
CA ASP A 36 -8.79 12.06 2.92
C ASP A 36 -9.15 11.92 1.44
N ALA A 37 -8.18 12.04 0.54
CA ALA A 37 -8.41 11.82 -0.88
C ALA A 37 -8.84 10.38 -1.17
N LEU A 38 -8.23 9.39 -0.51
CA LEU A 38 -8.63 7.98 -0.59
C LEU A 38 -10.04 7.77 -0.05
N ARG A 39 -10.37 8.35 1.10
CA ARG A 39 -11.72 8.29 1.68
C ARG A 39 -12.75 8.84 0.70
N ARG A 40 -12.55 10.06 0.19
CA ARG A 40 -13.44 10.69 -0.80
C ARG A 40 -13.55 9.89 -2.10
N ALA A 41 -12.47 9.24 -2.54
CA ALA A 41 -12.51 8.36 -3.70
C ALA A 41 -13.34 7.09 -3.44
N CYS A 42 -13.26 6.52 -2.24
CA CYS A 42 -14.04 5.34 -1.83
C CYS A 42 -15.53 5.66 -1.64
N GLU A 43 -15.86 6.85 -1.12
CA GLU A 43 -17.25 7.32 -0.90
C GLU A 43 -18.10 7.30 -2.18
N LYS A 44 -17.48 7.41 -3.35
CA LYS A 44 -18.15 7.26 -4.65
C LYS A 44 -18.72 5.85 -4.90
N LYS A 45 -18.27 4.83 -4.16
CA LYS A 45 -18.66 3.42 -4.35
C LYS A 45 -19.32 2.80 -3.12
N THR A 46 -19.01 3.28 -1.92
CA THR A 46 -19.47 2.66 -0.67
C THR A 46 -19.57 3.69 0.44
N LYS A 47 -20.55 3.53 1.33
CA LYS A 47 -20.68 4.29 2.58
C LYS A 47 -20.04 3.57 3.78
N ARG A 48 -19.58 2.32 3.58
CA ARG A 48 -19.05 1.46 4.64
C ARG A 48 -17.54 1.67 4.75
N ILE A 49 -17.13 2.78 5.35
CA ILE A 49 -15.72 3.18 5.43
C ILE A 49 -15.33 3.37 6.89
N ASP A 50 -14.42 2.52 7.37
CA ASP A 50 -13.71 2.71 8.62
C ASP A 50 -12.43 3.52 8.32
N PHE A 51 -12.40 4.80 8.73
CA PHE A 51 -11.27 5.71 8.50
C PHE A 51 -10.61 6.09 9.82
N PHE A 52 -9.33 5.73 9.97
CA PHE A 52 -8.57 5.98 11.19
C PHE A 52 -7.27 6.73 10.89
N VAL A 53 -6.83 7.51 11.87
CA VAL A 53 -5.55 8.22 11.88
C VAL A 53 -4.73 7.71 13.06
N MET A 54 -3.50 7.28 12.83
CA MET A 54 -2.66 6.65 13.86
C MET A 54 -2.60 7.44 15.17
N GLU A 55 -2.50 8.76 15.08
CA GLU A 55 -2.39 9.66 16.24
C GLU A 55 -3.68 9.76 17.09
N GLN A 56 -4.79 9.14 16.67
CA GLN A 56 -6.00 9.00 17.48
C GLN A 56 -5.85 7.93 18.57
N PHE A 57 -4.97 6.95 18.36
CA PHE A 57 -4.76 5.83 19.30
C PHE A 57 -3.68 6.10 20.35
N GLY A 58 -3.13 7.33 20.36
CA GLY A 58 -2.17 7.79 21.35
C GLY A 58 -0.87 8.34 20.75
N LYS A 59 0.09 8.59 21.63
CA LYS A 59 1.40 9.10 21.25
C LYS A 59 2.18 8.01 20.53
N ARG A 60 2.67 8.33 19.33
CA ARG A 60 3.52 7.44 18.55
C ARG A 60 4.92 7.34 19.17
N PRO A 61 5.57 6.16 19.18
CA PRO A 61 5.15 4.95 18.46
C PRO A 61 4.11 4.14 19.25
N LEU A 62 3.08 3.66 18.56
CA LEU A 62 2.11 2.73 19.12
C LEU A 62 2.80 1.39 19.44
N ARG A 63 2.53 0.86 20.64
CA ARG A 63 3.16 -0.38 21.14
C ARG A 63 2.49 -1.65 20.64
N PHE A 64 1.24 -1.55 20.19
CA PHE A 64 0.43 -2.67 19.70
C PHE A 64 -0.56 -2.16 18.65
N LEU A 65 -1.13 -3.08 17.89
CA LEU A 65 -2.22 -2.80 16.95
C LEU A 65 -3.50 -2.53 17.78
N PRO A 66 -4.09 -1.31 17.72
CA PRO A 66 -5.34 -0.99 18.40
C PRO A 66 -6.47 -1.97 18.04
N GLU A 67 -7.35 -2.25 19.00
CA GLU A 67 -8.39 -3.27 18.83
C GLU A 67 -9.46 -2.83 17.83
N GLU A 68 -9.76 -1.53 17.77
CA GLU A 68 -10.66 -0.96 16.78
C GLU A 68 -10.18 -1.19 15.35
N LEU A 69 -8.86 -1.09 15.13
CA LEU A 69 -8.23 -1.42 13.85
C LEU A 69 -8.28 -2.91 13.55
N ARG A 70 -8.10 -3.76 14.57
CA ARG A 70 -8.22 -5.22 14.43
C ARG A 70 -9.63 -5.60 13.99
N GLU A 71 -10.64 -5.05 14.64
CA GLU A 71 -12.04 -5.33 14.33
C GLU A 71 -12.46 -4.81 12.95
N ALA A 72 -12.02 -3.61 12.58
CA ALA A 72 -12.26 -3.09 11.23
C ALA A 72 -11.57 -3.95 10.15
N ALA A 73 -10.33 -4.40 10.40
CA ALA A 73 -9.59 -5.25 9.48
C ALA A 73 -10.27 -6.60 9.24
N LYS A 74 -10.90 -7.21 10.28
CA LYS A 74 -11.67 -8.45 10.16
C LYS A 74 -12.92 -8.30 9.26
N ARG A 75 -13.56 -7.11 9.27
CA ARG A 75 -14.80 -6.85 8.54
C ARG A 75 -14.60 -6.33 7.12
N CYS A 76 -13.48 -5.67 6.85
CA CYS A 76 -13.23 -5.02 5.57
C CYS A 76 -12.97 -6.04 4.43
N LYS A 77 -13.18 -5.60 3.18
CA LYS A 77 -12.86 -6.36 1.96
C LYS A 77 -11.82 -5.67 1.10
N VAL A 78 -11.57 -4.39 1.38
CA VAL A 78 -10.53 -3.56 0.79
C VAL A 78 -9.89 -2.75 1.90
N ALA A 79 -8.57 -2.61 1.87
CA ALA A 79 -7.85 -1.79 2.83
C ALA A 79 -6.81 -0.90 2.15
N PHE A 80 -6.58 0.28 2.72
CA PHE A 80 -5.50 1.19 2.36
C PHE A 80 -4.74 1.57 3.63
N SER A 81 -3.40 1.55 3.56
CA SER A 81 -2.56 2.08 4.63
C SER A 81 -1.55 3.05 4.04
N THR A 82 -1.64 4.33 4.38
CA THR A 82 -0.66 5.34 3.98
C THR A 82 0.44 5.51 5.03
N VAL A 83 0.41 4.73 6.11
CA VAL A 83 1.39 4.84 7.20
C VAL A 83 2.82 4.69 6.66
N GLY A 84 3.60 5.76 6.80
CA GLY A 84 4.95 5.85 6.30
C GLY A 84 5.90 4.85 6.96
N SER A 85 6.97 4.55 6.24
CA SER A 85 8.20 4.08 6.86
C SER A 85 8.85 5.27 7.56
N SER A 86 9.40 5.04 8.75
CA SER A 86 10.03 6.06 9.60
C SER A 86 11.26 6.66 8.90
N ARG A 87 11.06 7.57 7.94
CA ARG A 87 12.16 8.37 7.39
C ARG A 87 12.69 9.19 8.55
N LYS A 88 13.97 8.96 8.91
CA LYS A 88 14.70 9.54 10.06
C LYS A 88 14.58 8.80 11.41
N GLY A 89 14.31 7.50 11.43
CA GLY A 89 14.71 6.62 12.56
C GLY A 89 13.99 6.80 13.90
N LYS A 90 12.88 7.56 13.99
CA LYS A 90 12.27 7.91 15.30
C LYS A 90 10.94 7.21 15.66
N LEU A 91 10.32 6.44 14.76
CA LEU A 91 9.00 5.81 15.01
C LEU A 91 8.85 4.45 14.28
N ASN A 92 9.53 3.40 14.73
CA ASN A 92 9.42 2.08 14.08
C ASN A 92 8.17 1.32 14.52
N GLU A 93 7.05 1.56 13.85
CA GLU A 93 5.78 0.83 14.06
C GLU A 93 5.63 -0.34 13.06
N ARG A 94 6.74 -0.80 12.47
CA ARG A 94 6.74 -1.96 11.56
C ARG A 94 6.18 -3.19 12.25
N PHE A 95 6.69 -3.51 13.44
CA PHE A 95 6.36 -4.74 14.17
C PHE A 95 5.12 -4.60 15.05
N THR A 96 4.80 -3.38 15.49
CA THR A 96 3.68 -3.14 16.42
C THR A 96 2.37 -2.87 15.69
N VAL A 97 2.39 -2.27 14.50
CA VAL A 97 1.17 -1.89 13.77
C VAL A 97 1.17 -2.46 12.35
N ARG A 98 2.14 -2.12 11.51
CA ARG A 98 2.08 -2.42 10.06
C ARG A 98 2.10 -3.92 9.75
N LYS A 99 3.03 -4.67 10.35
CA LYS A 99 3.14 -6.12 10.16
C LYS A 99 1.90 -6.84 10.73
N PRO A 100 1.49 -6.64 11.99
CA PRO A 100 0.27 -7.26 12.52
C PRO A 100 -0.99 -6.94 11.70
N LEU A 101 -1.15 -5.69 11.24
CA LEU A 101 -2.25 -5.31 10.37
C LEU A 101 -2.19 -6.03 9.03
N THR A 102 -1.02 -6.06 8.38
CA THR A 102 -0.83 -6.74 7.10
C THR A 102 -1.11 -8.24 7.23
N ASP A 103 -0.57 -8.89 8.26
CA ASP A 103 -0.75 -10.32 8.52
C ASP A 103 -2.25 -10.64 8.73
N LEU A 104 -2.99 -9.78 9.46
CA LEU A 104 -4.43 -9.92 9.66
C LEU A 104 -5.23 -9.72 8.36
N LEU A 105 -4.92 -8.69 7.57
CA LEU A 105 -5.58 -8.43 6.29
C LEU A 105 -5.37 -9.58 5.30
N MET A 106 -4.15 -10.12 5.24
CA MET A 106 -3.82 -11.28 4.41
C MET A 106 -4.59 -12.53 4.87
N LYS A 107 -4.67 -12.78 6.18
CA LYS A 107 -5.46 -13.89 6.74
C LYS A 107 -6.94 -13.85 6.32
N HIS A 108 -7.49 -12.65 6.12
CA HIS A 108 -8.88 -12.45 5.68
C HIS A 108 -9.03 -12.26 4.16
N ASN A 109 -7.98 -12.49 3.37
CA ASN A 109 -7.96 -12.30 1.91
C ASN A 109 -8.42 -10.89 1.49
N VAL A 110 -8.07 -9.88 2.28
CA VAL A 110 -8.40 -8.48 1.98
C VAL A 110 -7.52 -7.96 0.85
N ARG A 111 -8.12 -7.27 -0.12
CA ARG A 111 -7.35 -6.56 -1.16
C ARG A 111 -6.76 -5.31 -0.53
N PHE A 112 -5.45 -5.34 -0.31
CA PHE A 112 -4.75 -4.36 0.49
C PHE A 112 -3.74 -3.56 -0.33
N ALA A 113 -3.84 -2.24 -0.26
CA ALA A 113 -2.81 -1.33 -0.75
C ALA A 113 -1.95 -0.82 0.41
N ALA A 114 -0.74 -1.39 0.54
CA ALA A 114 0.30 -0.89 1.43
C ALA A 114 1.01 0.29 0.77
N MET A 115 0.52 1.51 1.00
CA MET A 115 1.01 2.75 0.40
C MET A 115 2.12 3.39 1.25
N VAL A 116 3.12 2.59 1.62
CA VAL A 116 4.19 2.99 2.54
C VAL A 116 5.04 4.10 1.92
N GLY A 117 5.07 5.27 2.56
CA GLY A 117 5.87 6.41 2.10
C GLY A 117 5.30 7.12 0.87
N VAL A 118 4.03 6.87 0.52
CA VAL A 118 3.33 7.63 -0.52
C VAL A 118 2.90 8.97 0.06
N ASP A 119 3.40 10.05 -0.55
CA ASP A 119 3.03 11.43 -0.27
C ASP A 119 2.21 12.05 -1.42
N GLU A 120 1.89 13.34 -1.31
CA GLU A 120 1.13 14.04 -2.36
C GLU A 120 1.84 14.06 -3.73
N GLU A 121 3.16 14.11 -3.76
CA GLU A 121 3.92 14.14 -5.01
C GLU A 121 3.88 12.78 -5.70
N CYS A 122 4.09 11.71 -4.93
CA CYS A 122 3.87 10.33 -5.38
C CYS A 122 2.46 10.15 -5.95
N MET A 123 1.45 10.77 -5.31
CA MET A 123 0.07 10.70 -5.80
C MET A 123 -0.13 11.45 -7.13
N LYS A 124 0.45 12.64 -7.29
CA LYS A 124 0.29 13.50 -8.48
C LYS A 124 1.09 13.00 -9.69
N GLN A 125 2.20 12.31 -9.44
CA GLN A 125 3.09 11.78 -10.48
C GLN A 125 2.82 10.29 -10.69
N GLY A 126 3.25 9.44 -9.76
CA GLY A 126 3.19 7.98 -9.88
C GLY A 126 1.76 7.44 -9.95
N MET A 127 0.87 7.83 -9.03
CA MET A 127 -0.50 7.29 -9.02
C MET A 127 -1.39 7.80 -10.16
N CYS A 128 -0.93 8.81 -10.91
CA CYS A 128 -1.65 9.36 -12.06
C CYS A 128 -1.18 8.80 -13.42
N VAL A 129 -0.20 7.89 -13.45
CA VAL A 129 0.24 7.26 -14.69
C VAL A 129 -0.80 6.29 -15.25
N ASP A 130 -0.64 5.92 -16.51
CA ASP A 130 -1.46 4.89 -17.15
C ASP A 130 -1.03 3.49 -16.69
N TYR A 131 -1.78 2.94 -15.72
CA TYR A 131 -1.55 1.61 -15.17
C TYR A 131 -1.65 0.48 -16.20
N LYS A 132 -2.38 0.67 -17.32
CA LYS A 132 -2.41 -0.33 -18.39
C LYS A 132 -1.07 -0.40 -19.10
N LYS A 133 -0.47 0.76 -19.40
CA LYS A 133 0.88 0.82 -19.99
C LYS A 133 1.94 0.22 -19.06
N ILE A 134 1.87 0.55 -17.76
CA ILE A 134 2.76 -0.05 -16.76
C ILE A 134 2.59 -1.57 -16.72
N GLN A 135 1.34 -2.06 -16.67
CA GLN A 135 1.07 -3.49 -16.66
C GLN A 135 1.59 -4.20 -17.92
N LEU A 136 1.43 -3.58 -19.09
CA LEU A 136 1.95 -4.11 -20.35
C LEU A 136 3.48 -4.22 -20.33
N ALA A 137 4.17 -3.16 -19.90
CA ALA A 137 5.63 -3.17 -19.77
C ALA A 137 6.11 -4.24 -18.77
N CYS A 138 5.48 -4.33 -17.61
CA CYS A 138 5.78 -5.36 -16.61
C CYS A 138 5.52 -6.78 -17.15
N LYS A 139 4.42 -6.99 -17.90
CA LYS A 139 4.12 -8.28 -18.53
C LYS A 139 5.12 -8.64 -19.62
N ALA A 140 5.58 -7.68 -20.42
CA ALA A 140 6.60 -7.90 -21.42
C ALA A 140 7.91 -8.36 -20.77
N LEU A 141 8.38 -7.64 -19.75
CA LEU A 141 9.56 -8.02 -18.98
C LEU A 141 9.40 -9.41 -18.33
N TYR A 142 8.28 -9.64 -17.64
CA TYR A 142 7.99 -10.92 -17.01
C TYR A 142 8.00 -12.07 -18.02
N SER A 143 7.45 -11.87 -19.22
CA SER A 143 7.41 -12.91 -20.26
C SER A 143 8.79 -13.33 -20.73
N VAL A 144 9.77 -12.42 -20.70
CA VAL A 144 11.18 -12.71 -21.01
C VAL A 144 11.84 -13.49 -19.89
N VAL A 145 11.60 -13.10 -18.62
CA VAL A 145 12.37 -13.63 -17.48
C VAL A 145 11.70 -14.78 -16.73
N LYS A 146 10.42 -15.08 -16.95
CA LYS A 146 9.64 -16.06 -16.16
C LYS A 146 10.22 -17.48 -16.12
N ASN A 147 11.04 -17.86 -17.11
CA ASN A 147 11.66 -19.18 -17.20
C ASN A 147 13.18 -19.14 -16.93
N ALA A 148 13.71 -17.99 -16.50
CA ALA A 148 15.12 -17.87 -16.13
C ALA A 148 15.42 -18.76 -14.92
N LYS A 149 16.51 -19.51 -14.98
CA LYS A 149 16.98 -20.37 -13.88
C LYS A 149 18.05 -19.69 -13.02
N GLN A 150 18.67 -18.65 -13.54
CA GLN A 150 19.77 -17.95 -12.93
C GLN A 150 19.72 -16.47 -13.28
N ILE A 151 20.12 -15.61 -12.35
CA ILE A 151 20.37 -14.18 -12.55
C ILE A 151 21.82 -13.86 -12.23
N THR A 152 22.48 -13.19 -13.18
CA THR A 152 23.85 -12.71 -13.04
C THR A 152 23.85 -11.19 -13.00
N VAL A 153 24.43 -10.62 -11.95
CA VAL A 153 24.55 -9.16 -11.76
C VAL A 153 26.01 -8.81 -11.69
N SER A 154 26.47 -7.97 -12.63
CA SER A 154 27.83 -7.43 -12.62
C SER A 154 27.81 -5.90 -12.66
N SER A 155 28.78 -5.26 -12.01
CA SER A 155 28.99 -3.81 -12.11
C SER A 155 30.49 -3.46 -12.11
N PRO A 156 30.89 -2.34 -12.74
CA PRO A 156 32.27 -1.86 -12.71
C PRO A 156 32.81 -1.55 -11.30
N HIS A 157 31.91 -1.38 -10.32
CA HIS A 157 32.25 -1.06 -8.93
C HIS A 157 32.41 -2.32 -8.05
N GLY A 158 32.63 -3.48 -8.68
CA GLY A 158 32.97 -4.73 -7.98
C GLY A 158 31.77 -5.62 -7.61
N THR A 159 30.55 -5.31 -8.08
CA THR A 159 29.46 -6.28 -7.96
C THR A 159 29.69 -7.43 -8.93
N ALA A 160 29.75 -8.66 -8.43
CA ALA A 160 29.76 -9.89 -9.23
C ALA A 160 28.97 -10.96 -8.49
N LEU A 161 27.69 -11.08 -8.81
CA LEU A 161 26.74 -11.96 -8.12
C LEU A 161 26.07 -12.88 -9.13
N VAL A 162 26.01 -14.17 -8.81
CA VAL A 162 25.23 -15.17 -9.52
C VAL A 162 24.25 -15.78 -8.53
N VAL A 163 22.98 -15.81 -8.87
CA VAL A 163 21.92 -16.37 -8.02
C VAL A 163 21.05 -17.30 -8.84
N ASP A 164 20.84 -18.52 -8.35
CA ASP A 164 19.91 -19.46 -8.96
C ASP A 164 18.50 -19.24 -8.41
N PHE A 165 17.51 -19.31 -9.30
CA PHE A 165 16.10 -19.26 -8.91
C PHE A 165 15.66 -20.62 -8.36
N SER A 166 14.79 -20.59 -7.34
CA SER A 166 14.13 -21.78 -6.83
C SER A 166 13.43 -22.53 -7.96
N PRO A 167 13.57 -23.87 -8.07
CA PRO A 167 12.84 -24.67 -9.04
C PRO A 167 11.34 -24.81 -8.69
N ASN A 168 10.96 -24.44 -7.46
CA ASN A 168 9.60 -24.42 -6.93
C ASN A 168 9.01 -23.02 -6.94
#